data_AF-A0A7K3J1D7-F1
#
_entry.id   AF-A0A7K3J1D7-F1
#
_cell.length_a   1.000
_cell.length_b   1.000
_cell.length_c   1.000
_cell.angle_alpha   90.00
_cell.angle_beta   90.00
_cell.angle_gamma   90.00
#
_symmetry.space_group_name_H-M   'P 1'
#
loop_
_entity.id
_entity.type
_entity.pdbx_description
1 polymer ?
#
loop_
_entity_poly.entity_id
_entity_poly.type
_entity_poly.pdbx_seq_one_letter_code
_entity_poly.pdbx_strand_id
1 'polypeptide(L)'
;PVISYSEQKSISTEHTFEKDTTDIAMLNQLLVSMVEKIAYDLRKHEKLTSSVTVKIRYSNFDTHTLQKRIPYTAFDHVLIDISKELFSRLYQRRMLIRLIGVRFSHLVRGVQQLDMFDDTPEKVSLYMAMDKLRKRFGKDAVRRAAGVMTTVEREEKARRQIENALKEQEMMEQRLRGYYIYGR
;
A
#
# COMPACT_ATOMS: atom_id res chain seq x y z
N PRO A 1 8.82 9.36 -35.87
CA PRO A 1 8.60 9.96 -34.54
C PRO A 1 9.80 9.69 -33.61
N VAL A 2 10.46 10.74 -33.11
CA VAL A 2 11.56 10.63 -32.15
C VAL A 2 10.96 10.42 -30.76
N ILE A 3 11.20 9.27 -30.14
CA ILE A 3 10.81 9.02 -28.76
C ILE A 3 11.81 9.74 -27.87
N SER A 4 11.39 10.85 -27.27
CA SER A 4 12.22 11.59 -26.32
C SER A 4 12.48 10.74 -25.08
N TYR A 5 13.75 10.44 -24.83
CA TYR A 5 14.16 9.79 -23.58
C TYR A 5 13.88 10.76 -22.42
N SER A 6 12.91 10.42 -21.57
CA SER A 6 12.59 11.17 -20.36
C SER A 6 12.99 10.34 -19.14
N GLU A 7 13.87 10.87 -18.31
CA GLU A 7 14.25 10.22 -17.06
C GLU A 7 13.07 10.22 -16.08
N GLN A 8 12.74 9.04 -15.55
CA GLN A 8 11.64 8.88 -14.60
C GLN A 8 11.93 9.64 -13.29
N LYS A 9 11.12 10.67 -13.02
CA LYS A 9 11.25 11.59 -11.87
C LYS A 9 10.57 11.10 -10.58
N SER A 10 9.66 10.13 -10.70
CA SER A 10 8.96 9.53 -9.55
C SER A 10 8.42 8.13 -9.88
N ILE A 11 8.24 7.32 -8.84
CA ILE A 11 7.52 6.04 -8.91
C ILE A 11 6.41 6.07 -7.85
N SER A 12 5.22 5.59 -8.19
CA SER A 12 4.08 5.58 -7.29
C SER A 12 3.23 4.33 -7.48
N THR A 13 2.48 3.98 -6.44
CA THR A 13 1.44 2.95 -6.49
C THR A 13 0.26 3.43 -5.67
N GLU A 14 -0.94 3.14 -6.16
CA GLU A 14 -2.19 3.45 -5.47
C GLU A 14 -3.14 2.27 -5.55
N HIS A 15 -4.07 2.22 -4.61
CA HIS A 15 -5.10 1.21 -4.55
C HIS A 15 -6.44 1.87 -4.24
N THR A 16 -7.38 1.74 -5.18
CA THR A 16 -8.78 2.14 -5.02
C THR A 16 -9.55 0.97 -4.42
N PHE A 17 -10.30 1.22 -3.35
CA PHE A 17 -11.12 0.19 -2.71
C PHE A 17 -12.47 0.07 -3.43
N GLU A 18 -12.95 -1.18 -3.57
CA GLU A 18 -14.31 -1.44 -4.06
C GLU A 18 -15.37 -0.95 -3.07
N LYS A 19 -15.12 -1.19 -1.78
CA LYS A 19 -15.90 -0.69 -0.66
C LYS A 19 -15.00 0.17 0.23
N ASP A 20 -15.40 1.42 0.44
CA ASP A 20 -14.63 2.36 1.26
C ASP A 20 -14.48 1.79 2.70
N THR A 21 -13.32 2.01 3.33
CA THR A 21 -12.95 1.34 4.59
C THR A 21 -12.31 2.27 5.61
N THR A 22 -12.46 1.95 6.90
CA THR A 22 -11.74 2.55 8.03
C THR A 22 -10.84 1.55 8.75
N ASP A 23 -10.64 0.34 8.19
CA ASP A 23 -9.80 -0.68 8.80
C ASP A 23 -8.31 -0.28 8.75
N ILE A 24 -7.84 0.29 9.86
CA ILE A 24 -6.48 0.80 10.01
C ILE A 24 -5.44 -0.34 9.88
N ALA A 25 -5.76 -1.55 10.33
CA ALA A 25 -4.84 -2.68 10.23
C ALA A 25 -4.64 -3.09 8.76
N MET A 26 -5.73 -3.26 8.02
CA MET A 26 -5.71 -3.52 6.58
C MET A 26 -4.98 -2.40 5.82
N LEU A 27 -5.26 -1.14 6.15
CA LEU A 27 -4.63 0.01 5.49
C LEU A 27 -3.11 0.04 5.71
N ASN A 28 -2.65 -0.24 6.93
CA ASN A 28 -1.23 -0.34 7.23
C ASN A 28 -0.57 -1.51 6.50
N GLN A 29 -1.22 -2.69 6.47
CA GLN A 29 -0.71 -3.85 5.73
C GLN A 29 -0.54 -3.52 4.24
N LEU A 30 -1.56 -2.89 3.65
CA LEU A 30 -1.53 -2.51 2.24
C LEU A 30 -0.46 -1.46 1.97
N LEU A 31 -0.31 -0.46 2.83
CA LEU A 31 0.73 0.57 2.74
C LEU A 31 2.14 -0.05 2.78
N VAL A 32 2.39 -0.98 3.70
CA VAL A 32 3.65 -1.73 3.75
C VAL A 32 3.89 -2.47 2.44
N SER A 33 2.87 -3.17 1.92
CA SER A 33 3.00 -3.89 0.65
C SER A 33 3.29 -2.96 -0.54
N MET A 34 2.71 -1.76 -0.58
CA MET A 34 2.98 -0.78 -1.64
C MET A 34 4.42 -0.27 -1.56
N VAL A 35 4.89 0.09 -0.36
CA VAL A 35 6.26 0.55 -0.14
C VAL A 35 7.26 -0.52 -0.57
N GLU A 36 7.06 -1.78 -0.19
CA GLU A 36 7.95 -2.87 -0.60
C GLU A 36 8.04 -3.05 -2.10
N LYS A 37 6.91 -2.92 -2.79
CA LYS A 37 6.85 -3.07 -4.23
C LYS A 37 7.66 -1.95 -4.90
N ILE A 38 7.43 -0.71 -4.50
CA ILE A 38 8.14 0.44 -5.07
C ILE A 38 9.63 0.40 -4.70
N ALA A 39 9.98 0.01 -3.47
CA ALA A 39 11.36 -0.08 -3.03
C ALA A 39 12.14 -1.19 -3.76
N TYR A 40 11.51 -2.32 -4.05
CA TYR A 40 12.07 -3.33 -4.95
C TYR A 40 12.31 -2.76 -6.35
N ASP A 41 11.35 -2.02 -6.91
CA ASP A 41 11.51 -1.38 -8.21
C ASP A 41 12.65 -0.33 -8.20
N LEU A 42 12.79 0.45 -7.12
CA LEU A 42 13.92 1.37 -6.94
C LEU A 42 15.26 0.64 -6.99
N ARG A 43 15.43 -0.43 -6.22
CA ARG A 43 16.67 -1.22 -6.20
C ARG A 43 16.94 -1.91 -7.54
N LYS A 44 15.90 -2.44 -8.19
CA LYS A 44 16.00 -3.05 -9.53
C LYS A 44 16.51 -2.04 -10.58
N HIS A 45 16.15 -0.77 -10.44
CA HIS A 45 16.57 0.30 -11.33
C HIS A 45 17.81 1.07 -10.84
N GLU A 46 18.46 0.61 -9.76
CA GLU A 46 19.62 1.27 -9.13
C GLU A 46 19.34 2.76 -8.83
N LYS A 47 18.17 3.02 -8.23
CA LYS A 47 17.72 4.35 -7.85
C LYS A 47 17.49 4.47 -6.36
N LEU A 48 17.75 5.67 -5.85
CA LEU A 48 17.43 6.10 -4.49
C LEU A 48 16.35 7.19 -4.54
N THR A 49 15.55 7.32 -3.48
CA THR A 49 14.56 8.40 -3.32
C THR A 49 14.92 9.30 -2.15
N SER A 50 14.63 10.60 -2.25
CA SER A 50 14.76 11.56 -1.14
C SER A 50 13.43 12.17 -0.69
N SER A 51 12.29 11.69 -1.21
CA SER A 51 10.99 12.21 -0.80
C SER A 51 9.89 11.16 -0.89
N VAL A 52 9.22 10.98 0.24
CA VAL A 52 8.09 10.07 0.41
C VAL A 52 6.82 10.87 0.51
N THR A 53 5.80 10.50 -0.24
CA THR A 53 4.47 11.10 -0.20
C THR A 53 3.41 10.02 0.00
N VAL A 54 2.53 10.24 0.97
CA VAL A 54 1.34 9.40 1.19
C VAL A 54 0.10 10.19 0.79
N LYS A 55 -0.81 9.53 0.08
CA LYS A 55 -2.08 10.07 -0.41
C LYS A 55 -3.23 9.25 0.14
N ILE A 56 -4.26 9.93 0.63
CA ILE A 56 -5.54 9.34 1.01
C ILE A 56 -6.64 10.11 0.28
N ARG A 57 -7.58 9.38 -0.32
CA ARG A 57 -8.86 9.94 -0.78
C ARG A 57 -9.98 9.39 0.07
N TYR A 58 -10.81 10.27 0.60
CA TYR A 58 -11.98 9.90 1.39
C TYR A 58 -13.19 9.58 0.50
N SER A 59 -14.24 9.01 1.10
CA SER A 59 -15.50 8.67 0.41
C SER A 59 -16.23 9.88 -0.18
N ASN A 60 -16.02 11.08 0.36
CA ASN A 60 -16.53 12.33 -0.20
C ASN A 60 -15.65 12.90 -1.34
N PHE A 61 -14.71 12.10 -1.85
CA PHE A 61 -13.75 12.45 -2.90
C PHE A 61 -12.68 13.49 -2.52
N ASP A 62 -12.65 13.96 -1.26
CA ASP A 62 -11.57 14.81 -0.75
C ASP A 62 -10.25 14.05 -0.79
N THR A 63 -9.23 14.65 -1.40
CA THR A 63 -7.89 14.07 -1.50
C THR A 63 -6.93 14.84 -0.60
N HIS A 64 -6.31 14.14 0.33
CA HIS A 64 -5.27 14.68 1.20
C HIS A 64 -3.94 14.00 0.92
N THR A 65 -2.87 14.79 0.93
CA THR A 65 -1.50 14.32 0.73
C THR A 65 -0.61 14.90 1.80
N LEU A 66 0.34 14.09 2.27
CA LEU A 66 1.45 14.56 3.09
C LEU A 66 2.75 14.02 2.52
N GLN A 67 3.78 14.86 2.52
CA GLN A 67 5.11 14.53 2.02
C GLN A 67 6.18 14.82 3.07
N LYS A 68 7.26 14.05 3.05
CA LYS A 68 8.44 14.24 3.89
C LYS A 68 9.70 14.04 3.05
N ARG A 69 10.61 15.01 3.13
CA ARG A 69 11.96 14.86 2.59
C ARG A 69 12.82 14.05 3.54
N ILE A 70 13.63 13.17 2.98
CA ILE A 70 14.53 12.27 3.69
C ILE A 70 15.88 12.19 2.97
N PRO A 71 16.94 11.75 3.67
CA PRO A 71 18.18 11.35 3.02
C PRO A 71 17.92 10.30 1.94
N TYR A 72 18.75 10.29 0.91
CA TYR A 72 18.58 9.35 -0.19
C TYR A 72 18.63 7.90 0.31
N THR A 73 17.53 7.19 0.13
CA THR A 73 17.44 5.79 0.54
C THR A 73 16.65 4.91 -0.42
N ALA A 74 16.98 3.63 -0.44
CA ALA A 74 16.17 2.55 -1.02
C ALA A 74 15.90 1.42 -0.01
N PHE A 75 16.08 1.67 1.30
CA PHE A 75 15.84 0.68 2.34
C PHE A 75 14.39 0.61 2.76
N ASP A 76 13.86 -0.61 2.80
CA ASP A 76 12.44 -0.83 3.08
C ASP A 76 12.05 -0.39 4.48
N HIS A 77 12.87 -0.68 5.51
CA HIS A 77 12.53 -0.35 6.89
C HIS A 77 12.38 1.17 7.09
N VAL A 78 13.32 1.95 6.57
CA VAL A 78 13.27 3.42 6.61
C VAL A 78 12.02 3.93 5.90
N LEU A 79 11.78 3.48 4.67
CA LEU A 79 10.66 3.93 3.84
C LEU A 79 9.31 3.52 4.42
N ILE A 80 9.20 2.33 5.02
CA ILE A 80 7.98 1.83 5.67
C ILE A 80 7.67 2.69 6.90
N ASP A 81 8.66 2.94 7.76
CA ASP A 81 8.46 3.68 9.00
C ASP A 81 8.02 5.13 8.72
N ILE A 82 8.67 5.78 7.75
CA ILE A 82 8.27 7.13 7.31
C ILE A 82 6.86 7.13 6.71
N SER A 83 6.53 6.13 5.90
CA SER A 83 5.21 6.04 5.27
C SER A 83 4.10 5.82 6.31
N LYS A 84 4.37 5.04 7.36
CA LYS A 84 3.46 4.85 8.51
C LYS A 84 3.31 6.13 9.33
N GLU A 85 4.40 6.85 9.59
CA GLU A 85 4.37 8.16 10.27
C GLU A 85 3.53 9.18 9.47
N LEU A 86 3.70 9.22 8.15
CA LEU A 86 2.93 10.11 7.28
C LEU A 86 1.46 9.71 7.26
N PHE A 87 1.16 8.42 7.18
CA PHE A 87 -0.21 7.90 7.21
C PHE A 87 -0.92 8.24 8.52
N SER A 88 -0.28 8.03 9.68
CA SER A 88 -0.88 8.34 10.98
C SER A 88 -1.17 9.83 11.16
N ARG A 89 -0.31 10.71 10.63
CA ARG A 89 -0.56 12.16 10.62
C ARG A 89 -1.63 12.58 9.62
N LEU A 90 -1.76 11.88 8.50
CA LEU A 90 -2.74 12.19 7.45
C LEU A 90 -4.15 11.74 7.84
N TYR A 91 -4.25 10.60 8.55
CA TYR A 91 -5.50 9.99 8.97
C TYR A 91 -6.04 10.64 10.26
N GLN A 92 -6.65 11.81 10.12
CA GLN A 92 -7.21 12.56 11.26
C GLN A 92 -8.74 12.47 11.35
N ARG A 93 -9.41 12.16 10.25
CA ARG A 93 -10.88 12.13 10.18
C ARG A 93 -11.39 10.71 10.40
N ARG A 94 -12.45 10.56 11.19
CA ARG A 94 -13.23 9.31 11.31
C ARG A 94 -14.11 9.09 10.06
N MET A 95 -13.48 9.16 8.88
CA MET A 95 -14.13 9.04 7.58
C MET A 95 -13.61 7.81 6.84
N LEU A 96 -14.47 7.24 6.00
CA LEU A 96 -14.14 6.12 5.15
C LEU A 96 -13.13 6.53 4.07
N ILE A 97 -12.13 5.69 3.86
CA ILE A 97 -11.09 5.85 2.84
C ILE A 97 -11.50 5.07 1.60
N ARG A 98 -11.45 5.75 0.46
CA ARG A 98 -11.73 5.21 -0.88
C ARG A 98 -10.47 4.83 -1.64
N LEU A 99 -9.36 5.52 -1.39
CA LEU A 99 -8.08 5.23 -2.03
C LEU A 99 -6.93 5.57 -1.09
N ILE A 100 -5.90 4.73 -1.11
CA ILE A 100 -4.61 5.01 -0.48
C ILE A 100 -3.50 4.85 -1.53
N GLY A 101 -2.47 5.68 -1.46
CA GLY A 101 -1.33 5.59 -2.36
C GLY A 101 -0.03 6.12 -1.76
N VAL A 102 1.07 5.63 -2.29
CA VAL A 102 2.43 6.03 -1.92
C VAL A 102 3.19 6.45 -3.18
N ARG A 103 3.94 7.53 -3.08
CA ARG A 103 4.79 8.05 -4.15
C ARG A 103 6.19 8.36 -3.61
N PHE A 104 7.19 7.90 -4.34
CA PHE A 104 8.59 8.26 -4.15
C PHE A 104 9.02 9.19 -5.29
N SER A 105 9.67 10.29 -4.92
CA SER A 105 10.08 11.35 -5.84
C SER A 105 11.52 11.78 -5.56
N HIS A 106 12.04 12.68 -6.40
CA HIS A 106 13.45 13.07 -6.37
C HIS A 106 14.35 11.82 -6.46
N LEU A 107 14.19 11.10 -7.57
CA LEU A 107 14.93 9.89 -7.83
C LEU A 107 16.31 10.23 -8.38
N VAL A 108 17.33 9.58 -7.84
CA VAL A 108 18.73 9.69 -8.30
C VAL A 108 19.25 8.30 -8.62
N ARG A 109 20.07 8.17 -9.65
CA ARG A 109 20.81 6.93 -9.92
C ARG A 109 21.91 6.78 -8.89
N GLY A 110 21.97 5.62 -8.26
CA GLY A 110 22.96 5.31 -7.26
C GLY A 110 22.64 4.01 -6.56
N VAL A 111 23.68 3.38 -6.06
CA VAL A 111 23.55 2.30 -5.09
C VAL A 111 23.61 2.90 -3.69
N GLN A 112 22.82 2.37 -2.77
CA GLN A 112 22.92 2.76 -1.38
C GLN A 112 24.32 2.39 -0.88
N GLN A 113 25.10 3.38 -0.43
CA GLN A 113 26.34 3.11 0.25
C GLN A 113 26.02 2.62 1.66
N LEU A 114 26.56 1.46 2.01
CA LEU A 114 26.48 0.92 3.36
C LEU A 114 27.41 1.72 4.24
N ASP A 115 26.87 2.31 5.31
CA ASP A 115 27.73 2.84 6.35
C ASP A 115 28.42 1.66 7.05
N MET A 116 29.74 1.73 7.23
CA MET A 116 30.49 0.73 7.98
C MET A 116 30.09 0.69 9.45
N PHE A 117 29.42 1.75 9.93
CA PHE A 117 29.10 1.93 11.34
C PHE A 117 27.61 1.84 11.68
N ASP A 118 26.69 2.02 10.72
CA ASP A 118 25.29 2.31 11.07
C ASP A 118 24.19 1.59 10.26
N ASP A 119 24.53 0.61 9.43
CA ASP A 119 23.54 -0.29 8.84
C ASP A 119 23.76 -1.71 9.34
N THR A 120 22.86 -2.21 10.22
CA THR A 120 22.84 -3.63 10.63
C THR A 120 23.04 -4.51 9.38
N PRO A 121 24.23 -5.13 9.19
CA PRO A 121 24.59 -5.80 7.93
C PRO A 121 23.62 -6.94 7.62
N GLU A 122 22.99 -7.48 8.66
CA GLU A 122 21.91 -8.45 8.62
C GLU A 122 20.70 -7.99 7.80
N LYS A 123 20.22 -6.75 7.98
CA LYS A 123 19.03 -6.24 7.28
C LYS A 123 19.29 -6.05 5.78
N VAL A 124 20.51 -5.64 5.44
CA VAL A 124 20.93 -5.44 4.05
C VAL A 124 21.07 -6.78 3.35
N SER A 125 21.76 -7.73 3.98
CA SER A 125 21.87 -9.10 3.49
C SER A 125 20.49 -9.72 3.27
N LEU A 126 19.55 -9.48 4.20
CA LEU A 126 18.16 -9.89 4.07
C LEU A 126 17.50 -9.27 2.83
N TYR A 127 17.63 -7.96 2.59
CA TYR A 127 17.06 -7.33 1.39
C TYR A 127 17.64 -7.91 0.11
N MET A 128 18.96 -8.08 0.04
CA MET A 128 19.60 -8.68 -1.12
C MET A 128 19.15 -10.12 -1.35
N ALA A 129 18.97 -10.90 -0.29
CA ALA A 129 18.46 -12.26 -0.37
C ALA A 129 17.01 -12.30 -0.86
N MET A 130 16.14 -11.44 -0.31
CA MET A 130 14.75 -11.30 -0.74
C MET A 130 14.67 -10.88 -2.21
N ASP A 131 15.48 -9.92 -2.65
CA ASP A 131 15.51 -9.44 -4.03
C ASP A 131 15.99 -10.54 -4.99
N LYS A 132 17.01 -11.32 -4.59
CA LYS A 132 17.48 -12.51 -5.36
C LYS A 132 16.38 -13.57 -5.51
N LEU A 133 15.59 -13.80 -4.47
CA LEU A 133 14.45 -14.72 -4.53
C LEU A 133 13.35 -14.17 -5.45
N ARG A 134 13.00 -12.89 -5.31
CA ARG A 134 12.01 -12.22 -6.19
C ARG A 134 12.43 -12.21 -7.65
N LYS A 135 13.73 -12.08 -7.94
CA LYS A 135 14.26 -12.12 -9.31
C LYS A 135 14.15 -13.52 -9.94
N ARG A 136 14.31 -14.59 -9.14
CA ARG A 136 14.26 -15.99 -9.63
C ARG A 136 12.86 -16.58 -9.69
N PHE A 137 12.07 -16.36 -8.64
CA PHE A 137 10.76 -17.02 -8.45
C PHE A 137 9.57 -16.09 -8.68
N GLY A 138 9.82 -14.82 -9.03
CA GLY A 138 8.81 -13.81 -9.30
C GLY A 138 8.58 -12.85 -8.12
N LYS A 139 7.99 -11.70 -8.45
CA LYS A 139 7.79 -10.55 -7.53
C LYS A 139 7.03 -10.89 -6.24
N ASP A 140 6.16 -11.90 -6.29
CA ASP A 140 5.29 -12.31 -5.17
C ASP A 140 5.85 -13.51 -4.38
N ALA A 141 7.05 -14.01 -4.73
CA ALA A 141 7.63 -15.19 -4.10
C ALA A 141 7.94 -15.01 -2.61
N VAL A 142 8.30 -13.79 -2.19
CA VAL A 142 8.60 -13.45 -0.79
C VAL A 142 8.05 -12.07 -0.46
N ARG A 143 7.31 -11.96 0.64
CA ARG A 143 6.67 -10.74 1.13
C ARG A 143 6.79 -10.69 2.66
N ARG A 144 6.89 -9.51 3.28
CA ARG A 144 6.83 -9.45 4.75
C ARG A 144 5.44 -9.82 5.25
N ALA A 145 5.39 -10.51 6.39
CA ALA A 145 4.15 -10.80 7.10
C ALA A 145 3.33 -9.54 7.35
N ALA A 146 3.98 -8.44 7.73
CA ALA A 146 3.31 -7.15 7.97
C ALA A 146 2.62 -6.56 6.73
N GLY A 147 2.91 -7.03 5.51
CA GLY A 147 2.30 -6.57 4.26
C GLY A 147 1.35 -7.58 3.62
N VAL A 148 1.06 -8.71 4.28
CA VAL A 148 0.24 -9.79 3.74
C VAL A 148 -0.90 -10.08 4.71
N MET A 149 -2.14 -10.07 4.20
CA MET A 149 -3.26 -10.66 4.93
C MET A 149 -3.03 -12.16 5.10
N THR A 150 -3.02 -12.61 6.35
CA THR A 150 -2.95 -14.02 6.73
C THR A 150 -4.15 -14.78 6.18
N THR A 151 -4.00 -16.10 6.04
CA THR A 151 -5.10 -16.98 5.60
C THR A 151 -6.34 -16.83 6.49
N VAL A 152 -6.13 -16.71 7.80
CA VAL A 152 -7.18 -16.49 8.79
C VAL A 152 -7.92 -15.17 8.54
N GLU A 153 -7.20 -14.05 8.38
CA GLU A 153 -7.82 -12.75 8.08
C GLU A 153 -8.59 -12.76 6.75
N ARG A 154 -8.10 -13.48 5.74
CA ARG A 154 -8.81 -13.64 4.46
C ARG A 154 -10.10 -14.43 4.62
N GLU A 155 -10.08 -15.52 5.37
CA GLU A 155 -11.25 -16.36 5.64
C GLU A 155 -12.29 -15.61 6.47
N GLU A 156 -11.89 -14.91 7.52
CA GLU A 156 -12.79 -14.07 8.33
C GLU A 156 -13.44 -12.97 7.49
N LYS A 157 -12.68 -12.34 6.60
CA LYS A 157 -13.20 -11.32 5.70
C LYS A 157 -14.18 -11.91 4.68
N ALA A 158 -13.87 -13.07 4.10
CA ALA A 158 -14.75 -13.78 3.18
C ALA A 158 -16.06 -14.17 3.88
N ARG A 159 -15.98 -14.69 5.11
CA ARG A 159 -17.17 -15.01 5.92
C ARG A 159 -18.02 -13.77 6.21
N ARG A 160 -17.41 -12.66 6.62
CA ARG A 160 -18.12 -11.39 6.84
C ARG A 160 -18.76 -10.85 5.56
N GLN A 161 -18.13 -11.00 4.41
CA GLN A 161 -18.71 -10.60 3.13
C GLN A 161 -19.94 -11.45 2.78
N ILE A 162 -19.85 -12.77 2.95
CA ILE A 162 -20.97 -13.69 2.73
C ILE A 162 -22.12 -13.39 3.69
N GLU A 163 -21.83 -13.17 4.97
CA GLU A 163 -22.84 -12.82 5.98
C GLU A 163 -23.57 -11.51 5.65
N ASN A 164 -22.82 -10.48 5.23
CA ASN A 164 -23.41 -9.21 4.81
C ASN A 164 -24.27 -9.37 3.54
N ALA A 165 -23.83 -10.16 2.56
CA ALA A 165 -24.60 -10.42 1.35
C ALA A 165 -25.90 -11.19 1.63
N LEU A 166 -25.86 -12.18 2.53
CA LEU A 166 -27.04 -12.91 2.99
C LEU A 166 -28.04 -11.99 3.70
N LYS A 167 -27.57 -11.12 4.61
CA LYS A 167 -28.42 -10.12 5.27
C LYS A 167 -29.07 -9.15 4.28
N GLU A 168 -28.34 -8.74 3.23
CA GLU A 168 -28.89 -7.90 2.16
C GLU A 168 -29.98 -8.64 1.36
N GLN A 169 -29.79 -9.93 1.06
CA GLN A 169 -30.79 -10.75 0.39
C GLN A 169 -32.06 -10.93 1.23
N GLU A 170 -31.93 -11.28 2.52
CA GLU A 170 -33.08 -11.44 3.43
C GLU A 170 -33.87 -10.12 3.56
N MET A 171 -33.18 -8.99 3.69
CA MET A 171 -33.81 -7.67 3.71
C MET A 171 -34.52 -7.33 2.41
N MET A 172 -33.98 -7.74 1.26
CA MET A 172 -34.59 -7.55 -0.05
C MET A 172 -35.84 -8.41 -0.22
N GLU A 173 -35.80 -9.67 0.21
CA GLU A 173 -36.97 -10.55 0.23
C GLU A 173 -38.08 -10.03 1.14
N GLN A 174 -37.74 -9.56 2.35
CA GLN A 174 -38.72 -8.96 3.27
C GLN A 174 -39.38 -7.70 2.67
N ARG A 175 -38.61 -6.85 1.98
CA ARG A 175 -39.15 -5.68 1.27
C ARG A 175 -40.10 -6.06 0.14
N LEU A 176 -39.73 -7.05 -0.67
CA LEU A 176 -40.60 -7.60 -1.72
C LEU A 176 -41.89 -8.18 -1.13
N ARG A 177 -41.78 -8.97 -0.05
CA ARG A 177 -42.93 -9.54 0.65
C ARG A 177 -43.88 -8.47 1.18
N GLY A 178 -43.35 -7.39 1.75
CA GLY A 178 -44.14 -6.24 2.19
C GLY A 178 -44.85 -5.53 1.04
N TYR A 179 -44.21 -5.39 -0.12
CA TYR A 179 -44.80 -4.76 -1.31
C TYR A 179 -45.96 -5.58 -1.89
N TYR A 180 -45.86 -6.91 -1.89
CA TYR A 180 -46.93 -7.81 -2.32
C TYR A 180 -48.12 -7.86 -1.36
N ILE A 181 -47.93 -7.52 -0.08
CA ILE A 181 -48.99 -7.55 0.95
C ILE A 181 -49.80 -6.25 0.99
N TYR A 182 -49.18 -5.09 0.69
CA TYR A 182 -49.82 -3.77 0.81
C TYR A 182 -50.08 -3.05 -0.53
N GLY A 183 -49.71 -3.66 -1.67
CA GLY A 183 -50.00 -3.13 -3.01
C GLY A 183 -51.36 -3.59 -3.54
N ARG A 184 -52.45 -2.95 -3.10
CA ARG A 184 -53.77 -2.99 -3.75
C ARG A 184 -54.47 -1.64 -3.63
#